data_AF-A0A920VLN9-F1
#
_entry.id   AF-A0A920VLN9-F1
#
_cell.length_a   1.000
_cell.length_b   1.000
_cell.length_c   1.000
_cell.angle_alpha   90.00
_cell.angle_beta   90.00
_cell.angle_gamma   90.00
#
_symmetry.space_group_name_H-M   'P 1'
#
loop_
_entity.id
_entity.type
_entity.pdbx_description
1 polymer ?
#
loop_
_entity_poly.entity_id
_entity_poly.type
_entity_poly.pdbx_seq_one_letter_code
_entity_poly.pdbx_strand_id
1 'polypeptide(L)'
;MLLEELARSEELEAILKRTGEGLSSAGYELQVPLLEGGVNLFLEGSAGRERLYREGDGFRLRTSGEHVTLRDVKERQAEDPLILSPNVLLRPVVESGVFPTLSYVGGPGEIAYFAQLGEYFQAHGLEMPVVYPRCGVTLVEKKIRKILDKFKLRMEFLQKPFHEVASEVAREGMPNEVEEAIEGLRGSVATCTEEIGQAVSSIDPTLNAAAAQVRSQTLSALDELERKTLQALKRENQIGLNQLEKARLHLYPNGKPAERIQNPFYFLTRYGGAFLEELYDSLEVSL
;
A
#
# COMPACT_ATOMS: atom_id res chain seq x y z
N MET A 1 31.43 -14.03 -1.18
CA MET A 1 30.22 -13.24 -0.93
C MET A 1 29.73 -13.31 0.51
N LEU A 2 29.19 -14.42 1.05
CA LEU A 2 28.67 -14.40 2.44
C LEU A 2 29.75 -14.15 3.51
N LEU A 3 30.90 -14.84 3.43
CA LEU A 3 32.03 -14.57 4.34
C LEU A 3 32.67 -13.19 4.10
N GLU A 4 32.54 -12.67 2.89
CA GLU A 4 33.04 -11.33 2.53
C GLU A 4 32.15 -10.24 3.14
N GLU A 5 30.82 -10.42 3.11
CA GLU A 5 29.88 -9.55 3.84
C GLU A 5 30.25 -9.48 5.33
N LEU A 6 30.59 -10.61 5.97
CA LEU A 6 31.03 -10.60 7.37
C LEU A 6 32.31 -9.79 7.55
N ALA A 7 33.33 -10.07 6.72
CA ALA A 7 34.64 -9.44 6.82
C ALA A 7 34.63 -7.93 6.52
N ARG A 8 33.71 -7.48 5.65
CA ARG A 8 33.58 -6.08 5.22
C ARG A 8 32.31 -5.40 5.76
N SER A 9 31.69 -5.98 6.79
CA SER A 9 30.35 -5.57 7.25
C SER A 9 30.26 -4.10 7.68
N GLU A 10 31.32 -3.51 8.25
CA GLU A 10 31.37 -2.09 8.60
C GLU A 10 31.37 -1.17 7.36
N GLU A 11 32.24 -1.49 6.38
CA GLU A 11 32.33 -0.77 5.10
C GLU A 11 30.99 -0.82 4.36
N LEU A 12 30.41 -2.01 4.27
CA LEU A 12 29.17 -2.27 3.54
C LEU A 12 27.95 -1.62 4.20
N GLU A 13 27.90 -1.56 5.54
CA GLU A 13 26.89 -0.76 6.25
C GLU A 13 27.04 0.73 5.95
N ALA A 14 28.26 1.26 5.90
CA ALA A 14 28.50 2.67 5.59
C ALA A 14 28.02 3.05 4.17
N ILE A 15 28.20 2.15 3.20
CA ILE A 15 27.69 2.32 1.83
C ILE A 15 26.16 2.39 1.81
N LEU A 16 25.50 1.44 2.49
CA LEU A 16 24.04 1.43 2.60
C LEU A 16 23.52 2.68 3.30
N LYS A 17 24.18 3.13 4.38
CA LYS A 17 23.83 4.36 5.11
C LYS A 17 23.91 5.59 4.21
N ARG A 18 25.01 5.76 3.49
CA ARG A 18 25.19 6.88 2.55
C ARG A 18 24.11 6.89 1.46
N THR A 19 23.84 5.72 0.86
CA THR A 19 22.78 5.59 -0.15
C THR A 19 21.42 5.93 0.45
N GLY A 20 21.14 5.45 1.65
CA GLY A 20 19.87 5.71 2.36
C GLY A 20 19.68 7.18 2.75
N GLU A 21 20.75 7.88 3.15
CA GLU A 21 20.73 9.32 3.39
C GLU A 21 20.46 10.10 2.11
N GLY A 22 21.04 9.67 0.98
CA GLY A 22 20.77 10.25 -0.34
C GLY A 22 19.29 10.12 -0.75
N LEU A 23 18.71 8.93 -0.59
CA LEU A 23 17.29 8.68 -0.85
C LEU A 23 16.38 9.53 0.05
N SER A 24 16.68 9.58 1.35
CA SER A 24 15.92 10.37 2.32
C SER A 24 15.98 11.87 2.00
N SER A 25 17.16 12.38 1.63
CA SER A 25 17.36 13.78 1.22
C SER A 25 16.59 14.13 -0.06
N ALA A 26 16.36 13.15 -0.93
CA ALA A 26 15.55 13.30 -2.14
C ALA A 26 14.03 13.14 -1.87
N GLY A 27 13.61 12.91 -0.63
CA GLY A 27 12.20 12.79 -0.23
C GLY A 27 11.62 11.38 -0.31
N TYR A 28 12.46 10.35 -0.47
CA TYR A 28 12.03 8.95 -0.46
C TYR A 28 12.17 8.33 0.94
N GLU A 29 11.21 7.52 1.34
CA GLU A 29 11.29 6.73 2.57
C GLU A 29 12.12 5.44 2.37
N LEU A 30 12.89 5.06 3.39
CA LEU A 30 13.64 3.80 3.38
C LEU A 30 12.72 2.62 3.66
N GLN A 31 12.59 1.74 2.66
CA GLN A 31 11.74 0.56 2.75
C GLN A 31 12.30 -0.52 3.70
N VAL A 32 13.63 -0.59 3.86
CA VAL A 32 14.28 -1.49 4.80
C VAL A 32 15.15 -0.65 5.74
N PRO A 33 14.82 -0.59 7.04
CA PRO A 33 15.61 0.19 7.99
C PRO A 33 16.99 -0.45 8.19
N LEU A 34 18.02 0.38 8.18
CA LEU A 34 19.38 -0.01 8.50
C LEU A 34 19.55 -0.02 10.02
N LEU A 35 20.03 -1.15 10.55
CA LEU A 35 20.28 -1.29 11.98
C LEU A 35 21.77 -1.10 12.23
N GLU A 36 22.11 -0.23 13.18
CA GLU A 36 23.49 0.03 13.54
C GLU A 36 24.19 -1.25 14.00
N GLY A 37 25.35 -1.53 13.40
CA GLY A 37 26.12 -2.74 13.67
C GLY A 37 25.49 -4.03 13.13
N GLY A 38 24.30 -3.97 12.53
CA GLY A 38 23.59 -5.14 12.01
C GLY A 38 24.20 -5.61 10.70
N VAL A 39 24.63 -6.87 10.66
CA VAL A 39 25.16 -7.48 9.42
C VAL A 39 24.00 -7.98 8.55
N ASN A 40 24.14 -7.95 7.23
CA ASN A 40 23.09 -8.42 6.30
C ASN A 40 22.98 -9.95 6.17
N LEU A 41 23.24 -10.64 7.27
CA LEU A 41 23.28 -12.09 7.38
C LEU A 41 22.50 -12.58 8.59
N PHE A 42 22.13 -13.86 8.51
CA PHE A 42 21.63 -14.65 9.61
C PHE A 42 22.51 -15.88 9.80
N LEU A 43 22.73 -16.27 11.06
CA LEU A 43 23.40 -17.50 11.45
C LEU A 43 22.40 -18.38 12.20
N GLU A 44 22.38 -19.68 11.90
CA GLU A 44 21.65 -20.67 12.68
C GLU A 44 22.36 -20.88 14.02
N GLY A 45 21.70 -20.48 15.10
CA GLY A 45 22.17 -20.59 16.48
C GLY A 45 21.23 -21.44 17.32
N SER A 46 21.47 -21.45 18.63
CA SER A 46 20.64 -22.21 19.59
C SER A 46 19.18 -21.74 19.66
N ALA A 47 18.90 -20.48 19.28
CA ALA A 47 17.55 -19.92 19.20
C ALA A 47 16.96 -19.94 17.77
N GLY A 48 17.56 -20.71 16.86
CA GLY A 48 17.18 -20.81 15.45
C GLY A 48 17.92 -19.80 14.57
N ARG A 49 17.25 -19.26 13.55
CA ARG A 49 17.84 -18.30 12.62
C ARG A 49 18.00 -16.90 13.24
N GLU A 50 19.22 -16.51 13.56
CA GLU A 50 19.52 -15.29 14.31
C GLU A 50 20.27 -14.25 13.49
N ARG A 51 19.97 -12.95 13.71
CA ARG A 51 20.71 -11.85 13.10
C ARG A 51 22.03 -11.62 13.83
N LEU A 52 23.10 -11.34 13.08
CA LEU A 52 24.39 -10.99 13.63
C LEU A 52 24.52 -9.46 13.80
N TYR A 53 25.08 -9.04 14.93
CA TYR A 53 25.49 -7.67 15.20
C TYR A 53 26.98 -7.62 15.46
N ARG A 54 27.71 -6.69 14.86
CA ARG A 54 29.13 -6.45 15.16
C ARG A 54 29.28 -6.10 16.64
N GLU A 55 30.18 -6.80 17.33
CA GLU A 55 30.47 -6.55 18.75
C GLU A 55 31.92 -6.94 19.06
N GLY A 56 32.73 -5.94 19.44
CA GLY A 56 34.16 -6.15 19.68
C GLY A 56 34.89 -6.61 18.42
N ASP A 57 35.59 -7.74 18.53
CA ASP A 57 36.33 -8.40 17.45
C ASP A 57 35.52 -9.48 16.69
N GLY A 58 34.23 -9.58 16.98
CA GLY A 58 33.35 -10.59 16.40
C GLY A 58 31.91 -10.11 16.25
N PHE A 59 30.98 -11.05 16.45
CA PHE A 59 29.57 -10.84 16.23
C PHE A 59 28.75 -11.42 17.38
N ARG A 60 27.73 -10.70 17.81
CA ARG A 60 26.73 -11.18 18.76
C ARG A 60 25.46 -11.61 18.03
N LEU A 61 24.96 -12.79 18.35
CA LEU A 61 23.65 -13.25 17.92
C LEU A 61 22.55 -12.56 18.71
N ARG A 62 21.52 -12.09 18.00
CA ARG A 62 20.49 -11.21 18.56
C ARG A 62 19.73 -11.82 19.74
N THR A 63 19.35 -13.10 19.67
CA THR A 63 18.37 -13.72 20.56
C THR A 63 19.08 -14.49 21.67
N SER A 64 20.05 -15.33 21.33
CA SER A 64 20.85 -16.13 22.26
C SER A 64 21.91 -15.30 22.99
N GLY A 65 22.34 -14.18 22.42
CA GLY A 65 23.45 -13.38 22.94
C GLY A 65 24.82 -14.06 22.77
N GLU A 66 24.87 -15.17 22.03
CA GLU A 66 26.10 -15.88 21.73
C GLU A 66 27.07 -14.97 20.97
N HIS A 67 28.33 -14.94 21.40
CA HIS A 67 29.40 -14.25 20.69
C HIS A 67 30.17 -15.25 19.82
N VAL A 68 30.36 -14.90 18.55
CA VAL A 68 31.06 -15.70 17.55
C VAL A 68 32.05 -14.82 16.79
N THR A 69 33.25 -15.34 16.58
CA THR A 69 34.25 -14.68 15.73
C THR A 69 34.01 -15.01 14.25
N LEU A 70 34.64 -14.25 13.34
CA LEU A 70 34.66 -14.58 11.91
C LEU A 70 35.20 -16.00 11.67
N ARG A 71 36.17 -16.42 12.48
CA ARG A 71 36.74 -17.78 12.42
C ARG A 71 35.70 -18.82 12.78
N ASP A 72 34.96 -18.63 13.87
CA ASP A 72 33.92 -19.57 14.31
C ASP A 72 32.85 -19.73 13.24
N VAL A 73 32.38 -18.62 12.64
CA VAL A 73 31.37 -18.67 11.57
C VAL A 73 31.92 -19.41 10.35
N LYS A 74 33.19 -19.21 9.99
CA LYS A 74 33.83 -19.90 8.86
C LYS A 74 33.97 -21.40 9.11
N GLU A 75 34.37 -21.81 10.32
CA GLU A 75 34.49 -23.22 10.70
C GLU A 75 33.12 -23.90 10.67
N ARG A 76 32.10 -23.30 11.29
CA ARG A 76 30.73 -23.84 11.26
C ARG A 76 30.16 -23.93 9.84
N GLN A 77 30.39 -22.90 8.99
CA GLN A 77 29.91 -22.91 7.61
C GLN A 77 30.60 -24.01 6.76
N ALA A 78 31.87 -24.31 7.06
CA ALA A 78 32.59 -25.39 6.38
C ALA A 78 32.02 -26.77 6.73
N GLU A 79 31.47 -26.93 7.93
CA GLU A 79 30.77 -28.15 8.36
C GLU A 79 29.35 -28.24 7.79
N ASP A 80 28.58 -27.14 7.85
CA ASP A 80 27.25 -27.03 7.28
C ASP A 80 27.04 -25.66 6.59
N PRO A 81 27.04 -25.61 5.24
CA PRO A 81 26.83 -24.37 4.51
C PRO A 81 25.46 -23.70 4.73
N LEU A 82 24.44 -24.45 5.19
CA LEU A 82 23.08 -23.95 5.33
C LEU A 82 22.88 -23.05 6.55
N ILE A 83 23.82 -23.04 7.49
CA ILE A 83 23.70 -22.24 8.71
C ILE A 83 23.80 -20.73 8.44
N LEU A 84 24.38 -20.31 7.32
CA LEU A 84 24.63 -18.91 6.99
C LEU A 84 23.75 -18.49 5.82
N SER A 85 22.85 -17.52 6.05
CA SER A 85 21.87 -17.10 5.04
C SER A 85 21.74 -15.58 4.95
N PRO A 86 21.53 -15.02 3.74
CA PRO A 86 21.41 -13.57 3.57
C PRO A 86 20.09 -13.02 4.11
N ASN A 87 20.08 -11.74 4.46
CA ASN A 87 18.85 -10.99 4.71
C ASN A 87 18.27 -10.40 3.40
N VAL A 88 17.23 -9.57 3.54
CA VAL A 88 16.54 -8.94 2.40
C VAL A 88 17.45 -8.07 1.51
N LEU A 89 18.48 -7.41 2.07
CA LEU A 89 19.39 -6.53 1.33
C LEU A 89 20.48 -7.32 0.60
N LEU A 90 21.05 -8.34 1.24
CA LEU A 90 22.11 -9.16 0.63
C LEU A 90 21.57 -10.23 -0.33
N ARG A 91 20.32 -10.69 -0.13
CA ARG A 91 19.73 -11.76 -0.96
C ARG A 91 19.78 -11.45 -2.47
N PRO A 92 19.40 -10.27 -2.97
CA PRO A 92 19.50 -9.94 -4.40
C PRO A 92 20.93 -9.95 -4.96
N VAL A 93 21.91 -9.56 -4.14
CA VAL A 93 23.33 -9.57 -4.51
C VAL A 93 23.82 -11.01 -4.65
N VAL A 94 23.48 -11.86 -3.67
CA VAL A 94 23.81 -13.30 -3.71
C VAL A 94 23.13 -13.97 -4.90
N GLU A 95 21.86 -13.66 -5.16
CA GLU A 95 21.12 -14.16 -6.31
C GLU A 95 21.82 -13.81 -7.64
N SER A 96 22.25 -12.56 -7.80
CA SER A 96 22.96 -12.10 -9.02
C SER A 96 24.41 -12.58 -9.10
N GLY A 97 25.00 -13.00 -7.97
CA GLY A 97 26.31 -13.66 -7.95
C GLY A 97 26.24 -15.15 -8.32
N VAL A 98 25.08 -15.79 -8.09
CA VAL A 98 24.86 -17.21 -8.40
C VAL A 98 24.28 -17.39 -9.81
N PHE A 99 23.42 -16.48 -10.25
CA PHE A 99 22.75 -16.53 -11.54
C PHE A 99 23.16 -15.36 -12.44
N PRO A 100 23.26 -15.56 -13.76
CA PRO A 100 23.45 -14.47 -14.72
C PRO A 100 22.13 -13.67 -14.87
N THR A 101 21.81 -12.87 -13.85
CA THR A 101 20.52 -12.17 -13.73
C THR A 101 20.51 -10.92 -14.61
N LEU A 102 19.80 -10.96 -15.74
CA LEU A 102 19.55 -9.78 -16.56
C LEU A 102 18.59 -8.80 -15.89
N SER A 103 17.50 -9.33 -15.32
CA SER A 103 16.43 -8.54 -14.72
C SER A 103 15.91 -9.19 -13.45
N TYR A 104 15.62 -8.35 -12.46
CA TYR A 104 14.94 -8.73 -11.22
C TYR A 104 13.48 -8.30 -11.27
N VAL A 105 12.57 -9.28 -11.21
CA VAL A 105 11.12 -9.03 -11.27
C VAL A 105 10.58 -8.85 -9.85
N GLY A 106 10.32 -7.61 -9.46
CA GLY A 106 9.97 -7.24 -8.07
C GLY A 106 8.57 -6.67 -7.91
N GLY A 107 7.96 -6.87 -6.73
CA GLY A 107 6.80 -6.11 -6.29
C GLY A 107 7.15 -4.68 -5.85
N PRO A 108 6.14 -3.81 -5.57
CA PRO A 108 6.39 -2.41 -5.20
C PRO A 108 7.34 -2.24 -3.99
N GLY A 109 7.19 -3.09 -2.97
CA GLY A 109 8.09 -3.07 -1.81
C GLY A 109 9.50 -3.56 -2.12
N GLU A 110 9.67 -4.45 -3.09
CA GLU A 110 11.00 -4.90 -3.50
C GLU A 110 11.71 -3.84 -4.32
N ILE A 111 11.01 -3.25 -5.29
CA ILE A 111 11.53 -2.13 -6.08
C ILE A 111 11.98 -0.98 -5.18
N ALA A 112 11.19 -0.66 -4.15
CA ALA A 112 11.52 0.41 -3.22
C ALA A 112 12.84 0.16 -2.46
N TYR A 113 13.10 -1.06 -1.96
CA TYR A 113 14.37 -1.32 -1.29
C TYR A 113 15.53 -1.54 -2.26
N PHE A 114 15.28 -1.92 -3.51
CA PHE A 114 16.31 -2.03 -4.56
C PHE A 114 17.00 -0.69 -4.84
N ALA A 115 16.28 0.43 -4.66
CA ALA A 115 16.87 1.76 -4.74
C ALA A 115 18.04 1.96 -3.76
N GLN A 116 18.09 1.20 -2.66
CA GLN A 116 19.16 1.26 -1.66
C GLN A 116 20.39 0.44 -2.06
N LEU A 117 20.31 -0.39 -3.11
CA LEU A 117 21.30 -1.43 -3.37
C LEU A 117 22.33 -1.07 -4.46
N GLY A 118 22.18 0.06 -5.17
CA GLY A 118 23.06 0.40 -6.30
C GLY A 118 24.56 0.35 -5.98
N GLU A 119 25.02 1.16 -5.01
CA GLU A 119 26.42 1.14 -4.57
C GLU A 119 26.79 -0.18 -3.84
N TYR A 120 25.81 -0.83 -3.21
CA TYR A 120 26.01 -2.10 -2.51
C TYR A 120 26.32 -3.26 -3.47
N PHE A 121 25.66 -3.32 -4.64
CA PHE A 121 26.01 -4.25 -5.72
C PHE A 121 27.44 -4.02 -6.23
N GLN A 122 27.80 -2.75 -6.47
CA GLN A 122 29.15 -2.38 -6.94
C GLN A 122 30.23 -2.77 -5.91
N ALA A 123 29.95 -2.63 -4.62
CA ALA A 123 30.86 -3.03 -3.54
C ALA A 123 31.17 -4.53 -3.53
N HIS A 124 30.25 -5.35 -4.06
CA HIS A 124 30.43 -6.79 -4.28
C HIS A 124 30.94 -7.14 -5.69
N GLY A 125 31.33 -6.14 -6.49
CA GLY A 125 31.85 -6.35 -7.84
C GLY A 125 30.79 -6.80 -8.86
N LEU A 126 29.51 -6.51 -8.59
CA LEU A 126 28.39 -6.87 -9.46
C LEU A 126 27.71 -5.61 -10.01
N GLU A 127 27.15 -5.75 -11.20
CA GLU A 127 26.18 -4.78 -11.72
C GLU A 127 24.79 -5.10 -11.17
N MET A 128 24.04 -4.07 -10.79
CA MET A 128 22.67 -4.26 -10.36
C MET A 128 21.81 -4.64 -11.57
N PRO A 129 21.00 -5.72 -11.50
CA PRO A 129 20.15 -6.13 -12.63
C PRO A 129 19.08 -5.08 -12.92
N VAL A 130 18.50 -5.14 -14.13
CA VAL A 130 17.36 -4.29 -14.50
C VAL A 130 16.18 -4.61 -13.58
N VAL A 131 15.76 -3.64 -12.76
CA VAL A 131 14.62 -3.81 -11.87
C VAL A 131 13.33 -3.67 -12.67
N TYR A 132 12.60 -4.78 -12.85
CA TYR A 132 11.38 -4.83 -13.62
C TYR A 132 10.16 -5.02 -12.71
N PRO A 133 9.12 -4.18 -12.79
CA PRO A 133 7.89 -4.38 -12.04
C PRO A 133 7.17 -5.66 -12.44
N ARG A 134 6.86 -6.52 -11.47
CA ARG A 134 6.01 -7.68 -11.74
C ARG A 134 4.64 -7.23 -12.27
N CYS A 135 4.02 -8.07 -13.09
CA CYS A 135 2.63 -7.86 -13.50
C CYS A 135 1.71 -7.84 -12.26
N GLY A 136 0.90 -6.79 -12.14
CA GLY A 136 -0.19 -6.70 -11.18
C GLY A 136 -1.49 -7.05 -11.88
N VAL A 137 -2.26 -8.01 -11.34
CA VAL A 137 -3.49 -8.51 -12.00
C VAL A 137 -4.66 -8.46 -11.03
N THR A 138 -5.80 -7.99 -11.52
CA THR A 138 -7.08 -8.13 -10.82
C THR A 138 -8.06 -8.93 -11.66
N LEU A 139 -8.46 -10.09 -11.14
CA LEU A 139 -9.36 -11.00 -11.82
C LEU A 139 -10.81 -10.58 -11.59
N VAL A 140 -11.47 -10.08 -12.64
CA VAL A 140 -12.86 -9.61 -12.57
C VAL A 140 -13.80 -10.67 -13.13
N GLU A 141 -14.50 -11.39 -12.27
CA GLU A 141 -15.49 -12.37 -12.73
C GLU A 141 -16.66 -11.71 -13.48
N LYS A 142 -17.27 -12.44 -14.42
CA LYS A 142 -18.45 -11.98 -15.18
C LYS A 142 -19.58 -11.43 -14.29
N LYS A 143 -19.85 -12.06 -13.14
CA LYS A 143 -20.88 -11.60 -12.18
C LYS A 143 -20.53 -10.25 -11.55
N ILE A 144 -19.24 -9.99 -11.31
CA ILE A 144 -18.75 -8.75 -10.72
C ILE A 144 -18.73 -7.65 -11.79
N ARG A 145 -18.29 -7.97 -13.01
CA ARG A 145 -18.37 -7.08 -14.17
C ARG A 145 -19.79 -6.55 -14.39
N LYS A 146 -20.79 -7.43 -14.39
CA LYS A 146 -22.21 -7.03 -14.51
C LYS A 146 -22.67 -6.04 -13.43
N ILE A 147 -22.13 -6.15 -12.20
CA ILE A 147 -22.46 -5.22 -11.11
C ILE A 147 -21.80 -3.86 -11.39
N LEU A 148 -20.52 -3.85 -11.76
CA LEU A 148 -19.82 -2.62 -12.14
C LEU A 148 -20.53 -1.90 -13.28
N ASP A 149 -20.91 -2.62 -14.33
CA ASP A 149 -21.60 -2.07 -15.50
C ASP A 149 -22.98 -1.51 -15.14
N LYS A 150 -23.74 -2.22 -14.28
CA LYS A 150 -25.06 -1.76 -13.79
C LYS A 150 -24.96 -0.40 -13.09
N PHE A 151 -23.91 -0.20 -12.31
CA PHE A 151 -23.66 1.05 -11.59
C PHE A 151 -22.77 2.03 -12.35
N LYS A 152 -22.34 1.68 -13.57
CA LYS A 152 -21.40 2.47 -14.40
C LYS A 152 -20.10 2.84 -13.66
N LEU A 153 -19.64 1.95 -12.77
CA LEU A 153 -18.45 2.17 -11.96
C LEU A 153 -17.23 1.50 -12.58
N ARG A 154 -16.09 2.18 -12.51
CA ARG A 154 -14.80 1.53 -12.72
C ARG A 154 -14.38 0.79 -11.46
N MET A 155 -13.56 -0.25 -11.60
CA MET A 155 -13.17 -1.08 -10.46
C MET A 155 -12.41 -0.29 -9.39
N GLU A 156 -11.60 0.70 -9.79
CA GLU A 156 -10.77 1.52 -8.90
C GLU A 156 -11.62 2.32 -7.90
N PHE A 157 -12.88 2.61 -8.25
CA PHE A 157 -13.82 3.27 -7.36
C PHE A 157 -14.10 2.45 -6.09
N LEU A 158 -14.07 1.12 -6.21
CA LEU A 158 -14.31 0.21 -5.09
C LEU A 158 -13.11 0.10 -4.14
N GLN A 159 -11.98 0.74 -4.43
CA GLN A 159 -10.87 0.82 -3.48
C GLN A 159 -11.25 1.63 -2.23
N LYS A 160 -12.18 2.58 -2.36
CA LYS A 160 -12.69 3.39 -1.25
C LYS A 160 -13.38 2.51 -0.18
N PRO A 161 -13.47 2.99 1.07
CA PRO A 161 -14.36 2.42 2.07
C PRO A 161 -15.80 2.28 1.54
N PHE A 162 -16.46 1.16 1.84
CA PHE A 162 -17.79 0.89 1.27
C PHE A 162 -18.84 1.95 1.63
N HIS A 163 -18.74 2.56 2.81
CA HIS A 163 -19.67 3.62 3.22
C HIS A 163 -19.55 4.88 2.34
N GLU A 164 -18.36 5.19 1.81
CA GLU A 164 -18.14 6.27 0.85
C GLU A 164 -18.74 5.91 -0.51
N VAL A 165 -18.41 4.72 -1.02
CA VAL A 165 -18.98 4.17 -2.26
C VAL A 165 -20.51 4.22 -2.24
N ALA A 166 -21.12 3.74 -1.16
CA ALA A 166 -22.57 3.72 -1.01
C ALA A 166 -23.18 5.14 -0.90
N SER A 167 -22.44 6.10 -0.35
CA SER A 167 -22.88 7.49 -0.25
C SER A 167 -22.84 8.19 -1.61
N GLU A 168 -21.75 8.02 -2.35
CA GLU A 168 -21.59 8.61 -3.68
C GLU A 168 -22.58 8.00 -4.67
N VAL A 169 -22.76 6.68 -4.69
CA VAL A 169 -23.75 6.01 -5.54
C VAL A 169 -25.19 6.45 -5.21
N ALA A 170 -25.51 6.65 -3.93
CA ALA A 170 -26.82 7.15 -3.54
C ALA A 170 -27.03 8.62 -3.93
N ARG A 171 -25.98 9.44 -3.90
CA ARG A 171 -26.02 10.84 -4.34
C ARG A 171 -26.19 10.94 -5.85
N GLU A 172 -25.43 10.17 -6.63
CA GLU A 172 -25.60 10.10 -8.10
C GLU A 172 -26.98 9.57 -8.54
N GLY A 173 -27.61 8.76 -7.69
CA GLY A 173 -28.98 8.28 -7.90
C GLY A 173 -30.07 9.22 -7.38
N MET A 174 -29.71 10.38 -6.83
CA MET A 174 -30.70 11.37 -6.38
C MET A 174 -31.44 11.95 -7.60
N PRO A 175 -32.78 12.03 -7.57
CA PRO A 175 -33.51 12.73 -8.63
C PRO A 175 -33.08 14.19 -8.70
N ASN A 176 -32.83 14.68 -9.91
CA ASN A 176 -32.37 16.06 -10.14
C ASN A 176 -33.32 17.08 -9.49
N GLU A 177 -34.63 16.82 -9.48
CA GLU A 177 -35.61 17.73 -8.87
C GLU A 177 -35.40 17.88 -7.35
N VAL A 178 -34.93 16.82 -6.69
CA VAL A 178 -34.64 16.84 -5.24
C VAL A 178 -33.34 17.59 -4.98
N GLU A 179 -32.31 17.34 -5.78
CA GLU A 179 -31.02 18.02 -5.67
C GLU A 179 -31.17 19.53 -5.93
N GLU A 180 -31.86 19.91 -7.00
CA GLU A 180 -32.16 21.30 -7.34
C GLU A 180 -32.98 22.01 -6.25
N ALA A 181 -33.95 21.32 -5.63
CA ALA A 181 -34.73 21.88 -4.53
C ALA A 181 -33.89 22.14 -3.27
N ILE A 182 -32.98 21.23 -2.94
CA ILE A 182 -32.06 21.40 -1.79
C ILE A 182 -31.10 22.56 -2.05
N GLU A 183 -30.46 22.60 -3.21
CA GLU A 183 -29.52 23.67 -3.58
C GLU A 183 -30.23 25.03 -3.70
N GLY A 184 -31.43 25.07 -4.27
CA GLY A 184 -32.25 26.28 -4.33
C GLY A 184 -32.60 26.83 -2.94
N LEU A 185 -32.91 25.95 -1.99
CA LEU A 185 -33.16 26.34 -0.60
C LEU A 185 -31.87 26.82 0.08
N ARG A 186 -30.73 26.16 -0.12
CA ARG A 186 -29.41 26.62 0.38
C ARG A 186 -29.12 28.05 -0.07
N GLY A 187 -29.29 28.31 -1.37
CA GLY A 187 -29.09 29.64 -1.96
C GLY A 187 -30.02 30.68 -1.35
N SER A 188 -31.31 30.37 -1.25
CA SER A 188 -32.33 31.27 -0.68
C SER A 188 -32.03 31.63 0.79
N VAL A 189 -31.63 30.64 1.60
CA VAL A 189 -31.24 30.87 3.00
C VAL A 189 -30.02 31.79 3.09
N ALA A 190 -29.02 31.59 2.25
CA ALA A 190 -27.83 32.45 2.23
C ALA A 190 -28.19 33.90 1.88
N THR A 191 -28.99 34.12 0.82
CA THR A 191 -29.40 35.46 0.39
C THR A 191 -30.28 36.15 1.45
N CYS A 192 -31.35 35.50 1.92
CA CYS A 192 -32.28 36.14 2.86
C CYS A 192 -31.61 36.48 4.21
N THR A 193 -30.71 35.63 4.70
CA THR A 193 -29.99 35.91 5.96
C THR A 193 -28.95 37.01 5.81
N GLU A 194 -28.33 37.15 4.64
CA GLU A 194 -27.43 38.25 4.33
C GLU A 194 -28.19 39.59 4.23
N GLU A 195 -29.32 39.62 3.53
CA GLU A 195 -30.20 40.80 3.45
C GLU A 195 -30.67 41.25 4.84
N ILE A 196 -31.08 40.30 5.68
CA ILE A 196 -31.46 40.59 7.07
C ILE A 196 -30.26 41.16 7.84
N GLY A 197 -29.07 40.56 7.72
CA GLY A 197 -27.83 41.04 8.35
C GLY A 197 -27.53 42.49 7.99
N GLN A 198 -27.54 42.81 6.69
CA GLN A 198 -27.31 44.17 6.21
C GLN A 198 -28.35 45.17 6.76
N ALA A 199 -29.63 44.78 6.78
CA ALA A 199 -30.70 45.64 7.29
C ALA A 199 -30.56 45.91 8.79
N VAL A 200 -30.31 44.88 9.61
CA VAL A 200 -30.19 45.03 11.07
C VAL A 200 -28.89 45.70 11.49
N SER A 201 -27.83 45.63 10.68
CA SER A 201 -26.56 46.32 10.94
C SER A 201 -26.69 47.84 10.99
N SER A 202 -27.74 48.41 10.36
CA SER A 202 -28.07 49.83 10.45
C SER A 202 -28.68 50.23 11.81
N ILE A 203 -29.21 49.24 12.55
CA ILE A 203 -29.81 49.41 13.88
C ILE A 203 -28.75 49.15 14.96
N ASP A 204 -28.13 47.96 14.93
CA ASP A 204 -27.06 47.55 15.84
C ASP A 204 -26.12 46.57 15.11
N PRO A 205 -24.85 46.93 14.87
CA PRO A 205 -23.87 46.08 14.21
C PRO A 205 -23.65 44.70 14.88
N THR A 206 -23.93 44.57 16.17
CA THR A 206 -23.79 43.30 16.91
C THR A 206 -24.83 42.26 16.49
N LEU A 207 -25.94 42.66 15.87
CA LEU A 207 -26.99 41.76 15.40
C LEU A 207 -26.60 40.96 14.14
N ASN A 208 -25.52 41.33 13.44
CA ASN A 208 -24.96 40.53 12.34
C ASN A 208 -24.61 39.11 12.79
N ALA A 209 -24.10 38.96 14.02
CA ALA A 209 -23.79 37.65 14.58
C ALA A 209 -25.04 36.79 14.78
N ALA A 210 -26.17 37.40 15.15
CA ALA A 210 -27.44 36.70 15.28
C ALA A 210 -27.99 36.24 13.93
N ALA A 211 -27.90 37.07 12.87
CA ALA A 211 -28.29 36.69 11.51
C ALA A 211 -27.42 35.54 10.97
N ALA A 212 -26.10 35.59 11.20
CA ALA A 212 -25.18 34.51 10.84
C ALA A 212 -25.49 33.21 11.62
N GLN A 213 -25.87 33.33 12.90
CA GLN A 213 -26.27 32.19 13.71
C GLN A 213 -27.54 31.52 13.16
N VAL A 214 -28.56 32.30 12.78
CA VAL A 214 -29.77 31.78 12.13
C VAL A 214 -29.42 31.06 10.83
N ARG A 215 -28.58 31.66 9.97
CA ARG A 215 -28.09 31.02 8.74
C ARG A 215 -27.46 29.65 9.02
N SER A 216 -26.54 29.60 9.98
CA SER A 216 -25.84 28.37 10.37
C SER A 216 -26.81 27.28 10.83
N GLN A 217 -27.78 27.64 11.67
CA GLN A 217 -28.80 26.70 12.17
C GLN A 217 -29.70 26.17 11.05
N THR A 218 -30.13 27.03 10.13
CA THR A 218 -30.97 26.62 9.00
C THR A 218 -30.21 25.72 8.02
N LEU A 219 -28.97 26.05 7.68
CA LEU A 219 -28.13 25.20 6.83
C LEU A 219 -27.86 23.85 7.49
N SER A 220 -27.60 23.82 8.80
CA SER A 220 -27.44 22.55 9.54
C SER A 220 -28.71 21.68 9.52
N ALA A 221 -29.89 22.30 9.63
CA ALA A 221 -31.15 21.57 9.51
C ALA A 221 -31.38 21.02 8.10
N LEU A 222 -30.93 21.75 7.07
CA LEU A 222 -30.99 21.31 5.69
C LEU A 222 -30.00 20.16 5.40
N ASP A 223 -28.79 20.21 5.96
CA ASP A 223 -27.82 19.10 5.91
C ASP A 223 -28.42 17.81 6.49
N GLU A 224 -29.13 17.93 7.62
CA GLU A 224 -29.79 16.79 8.26
C GLU A 224 -30.93 16.22 7.39
N LEU A 225 -31.67 17.07 6.67
CA LEU A 225 -32.68 16.64 5.71
C LEU A 225 -32.05 15.91 4.53
N GLU A 226 -31.01 16.48 3.91
CA GLU A 226 -30.27 15.84 2.82
C GLU A 226 -29.73 14.47 3.24
N ARG A 227 -29.15 14.38 4.45
CA ARG A 227 -28.66 13.13 5.03
C ARG A 227 -29.75 12.07 5.15
N LYS A 228 -30.95 12.45 5.62
CA LYS A 228 -32.11 11.54 5.70
C LYS A 228 -32.60 11.11 4.32
N THR A 229 -32.59 12.00 3.35
CA THR A 229 -32.92 11.69 1.94
C THR A 229 -31.94 10.67 1.38
N LEU A 230 -30.63 10.88 1.54
CA LEU A 230 -29.61 9.92 1.12
C LEU A 230 -29.76 8.56 1.82
N GLN A 231 -30.13 8.54 3.11
CA GLN A 231 -30.41 7.29 3.81
C GLN A 231 -31.63 6.54 3.23
N ALA A 232 -32.68 7.27 2.86
CA ALA A 232 -33.85 6.68 2.23
C ALA A 232 -33.50 6.06 0.85
N LEU A 233 -32.73 6.78 0.03
CA LEU A 233 -32.24 6.29 -1.27
C LEU A 233 -31.35 5.04 -1.12
N LYS A 234 -30.45 5.03 -0.13
CA LYS A 234 -29.65 3.84 0.19
C LYS A 234 -30.52 2.64 0.55
N ARG A 235 -31.55 2.84 1.37
CA ARG A 235 -32.47 1.79 1.80
C ARG A 235 -33.30 1.26 0.62
N GLU A 236 -33.74 2.14 -0.27
CA GLU A 236 -34.44 1.75 -1.49
C GLU A 236 -33.57 0.88 -2.40
N ASN A 237 -32.29 1.26 -2.57
CA ASN A 237 -31.33 0.51 -3.37
C ASN A 237 -30.50 -0.51 -2.57
N GLN A 238 -31.02 -1.02 -1.44
CA GLN A 238 -30.25 -1.88 -0.54
C GLN A 238 -29.72 -3.15 -1.23
N ILE A 239 -30.52 -3.76 -2.11
CA ILE A 239 -30.11 -4.97 -2.84
C ILE A 239 -28.91 -4.65 -3.75
N GLY A 240 -28.96 -3.52 -4.46
CA GLY A 240 -27.90 -3.09 -5.35
C GLY A 240 -26.62 -2.72 -4.58
N LEU A 241 -26.76 -2.02 -3.45
CA LEU A 241 -25.64 -1.72 -2.57
C LEU A 241 -25.00 -2.99 -1.99
N ASN A 242 -25.79 -3.99 -1.59
CA ASN A 242 -25.25 -5.28 -1.14
C ASN A 242 -24.50 -6.03 -2.25
N GLN A 243 -24.93 -5.89 -3.51
CA GLN A 243 -24.20 -6.43 -4.66
C GLN A 243 -22.86 -5.71 -4.85
N LEU A 244 -22.84 -4.38 -4.74
CA LEU A 244 -21.61 -3.59 -4.78
C LEU A 244 -20.66 -3.93 -3.63
N GLU A 245 -21.16 -4.15 -2.43
CA GLU A 245 -20.35 -4.58 -1.30
C GLU A 245 -19.66 -5.92 -1.58
N LYS A 246 -20.39 -6.88 -2.15
CA LYS A 246 -19.82 -8.17 -2.57
C LYS A 246 -18.79 -8.01 -3.68
N ALA A 247 -19.03 -7.11 -4.64
CA ALA A 247 -18.06 -6.77 -5.68
C ALA A 247 -16.78 -6.19 -5.07
N ARG A 248 -16.93 -5.27 -4.12
CA ARG A 248 -15.80 -4.69 -3.39
C ARG A 248 -15.03 -5.74 -2.60
N LEU A 249 -15.70 -6.64 -1.88
CA LEU A 249 -15.03 -7.72 -1.14
C LEU A 249 -14.25 -8.66 -2.06
N HIS A 250 -14.69 -8.81 -3.30
CA HIS A 250 -14.02 -9.64 -4.31
C HIS A 250 -12.81 -8.94 -4.93
N LEU A 251 -12.89 -7.64 -5.21
CA LEU A 251 -11.80 -6.89 -5.86
C LEU A 251 -10.79 -6.30 -4.86
N TYR A 252 -11.28 -5.87 -3.69
CA TYR A 252 -10.52 -5.23 -2.63
C TYR A 252 -10.82 -5.85 -1.25
N PRO A 253 -10.58 -7.16 -1.05
CA PRO A 253 -10.76 -7.80 0.25
C PRO A 253 -9.94 -7.07 1.33
N ASN A 254 -10.59 -6.74 2.45
CA ASN A 254 -10.00 -5.93 3.54
C ASN A 254 -9.42 -4.58 3.07
N GLY A 255 -9.92 -4.02 1.96
CA GLY A 255 -9.42 -2.77 1.37
C GLY A 255 -8.07 -2.89 0.66
N LYS A 256 -7.56 -4.12 0.45
CA LYS A 256 -6.30 -4.38 -0.24
C LYS A 256 -6.57 -5.02 -1.60
N PRO A 257 -5.73 -4.79 -2.63
CA PRO A 257 -5.88 -5.45 -3.93
C PRO A 257 -6.01 -6.97 -3.78
N ALA A 258 -6.91 -7.58 -4.55
CA ALA A 258 -7.20 -9.01 -4.49
C ALA A 258 -5.94 -9.88 -4.59
N GLU A 259 -4.99 -9.55 -5.46
CA GLU A 259 -3.72 -10.28 -5.61
C GLU A 259 -2.87 -10.39 -4.34
N ARG A 260 -3.11 -9.54 -3.32
CA ARG A 260 -2.39 -9.57 -2.04
C ARG A 260 -3.05 -10.44 -0.98
N ILE A 261 -4.27 -10.92 -1.22
CA ILE A 261 -5.10 -11.58 -0.21
C ILE A 261 -5.72 -12.87 -0.75
N GLN A 262 -6.22 -12.86 -1.98
CA GLN A 262 -6.86 -14.00 -2.58
C GLN A 262 -5.84 -15.01 -3.06
N ASN A 263 -6.12 -16.28 -2.78
CA ASN A 263 -5.32 -17.38 -3.22
C ASN A 263 -5.78 -17.85 -4.64
N PRO A 264 -4.84 -18.19 -5.55
CA PRO A 264 -5.17 -18.65 -6.90
C PRO A 264 -6.07 -19.89 -6.95
N PHE A 265 -6.07 -20.76 -5.93
CA PHE A 265 -6.93 -21.95 -5.86
C PHE A 265 -8.42 -21.61 -5.92
N TYR A 266 -8.83 -20.41 -5.51
CA TYR A 266 -10.21 -19.93 -5.70
C TYR A 266 -10.63 -19.97 -7.18
N PHE A 267 -9.77 -19.44 -8.06
CA PHE A 267 -10.03 -19.36 -9.48
C PHE A 267 -9.82 -20.72 -10.15
N LEU A 268 -8.76 -21.45 -9.78
CA LEU A 268 -8.47 -22.77 -10.34
C LEU A 268 -9.58 -23.79 -10.06
N THR A 269 -10.15 -23.79 -8.85
CA THR A 269 -11.24 -24.72 -8.50
C THR A 269 -12.50 -24.45 -9.33
N ARG A 270 -12.70 -23.19 -9.75
CA ARG A 270 -13.93 -22.74 -10.42
C ARG A 270 -13.84 -22.73 -11.94
N TYR A 271 -12.66 -22.47 -12.47
CA TYR A 271 -12.41 -22.28 -13.90
C TYR A 271 -11.47 -23.33 -14.49
N GLY A 272 -10.88 -24.20 -13.67
CA GLY A 272 -9.99 -25.27 -14.12
C GLY A 272 -8.66 -24.77 -14.67
N GLY A 273 -7.92 -25.66 -15.34
CA GLY A 273 -6.60 -25.38 -15.90
C GLY A 273 -6.60 -24.38 -17.06
N ALA A 274 -7.66 -24.36 -17.88
CA ALA A 274 -7.78 -23.46 -19.03
C ALA A 274 -7.70 -21.97 -18.63
N PHE A 275 -8.09 -21.63 -17.41
CA PHE A 275 -7.94 -20.29 -16.87
C PHE A 275 -6.47 -19.83 -16.79
N LEU A 276 -5.53 -20.75 -16.49
CA LEU A 276 -4.12 -20.38 -16.46
C LEU A 276 -3.60 -20.06 -17.86
N GLU A 277 -4.00 -20.83 -18.87
CA GLU A 277 -3.63 -20.59 -20.26
C GLU A 277 -4.14 -19.21 -20.72
N GLU A 278 -5.42 -18.91 -20.49
CA GLU A 278 -5.99 -17.59 -20.79
C GLU A 278 -5.27 -16.45 -20.05
N LEU A 279 -4.89 -16.68 -18.78
CA LEU A 279 -4.15 -15.68 -18.00
C LEU A 279 -2.76 -15.44 -18.58
N TYR A 280 -2.03 -16.49 -18.95
CA TYR A 280 -0.70 -16.36 -19.56
C TYR A 280 -0.78 -15.63 -20.91
N ASP A 281 -1.75 -15.98 -21.76
CA ASP A 281 -1.94 -15.33 -23.05
C ASP A 281 -2.35 -13.86 -22.93
N SER A 282 -2.95 -13.47 -21.80
CA SER A 282 -3.35 -12.08 -21.52
C SER A 282 -2.21 -11.23 -20.93
N LEU A 283 -1.08 -11.83 -20.56
CA LEU A 283 0.05 -11.12 -19.95
C LEU A 283 1.12 -10.82 -21.00
N GLU A 284 1.31 -9.52 -21.27
CA GLU A 284 2.42 -9.05 -22.10
C GLU A 284 3.60 -8.64 -21.21
N VAL A 285 4.80 -9.14 -21.55
CA VAL A 285 6.06 -8.77 -20.90
C VAL A 285 6.92 -8.04 -21.92
N SER A 286 7.10 -6.74 -21.74
CA SER A 286 7.98 -5.91 -22.56
C SER A 286 9.27 -5.59 -21.76
N LEU A 287 10.24 -6.50 -21.83
CA LEU A 287 11.58 -6.31 -21.25
C LEU A 287 12.46 -5.41 -22.14
#